data_AF-A0A7Y5Q8G9-F1
#
_entry.id   AF-A0A7Y5Q8G9-F1
#
_cell.length_a   1.000
_cell.length_b   1.000
_cell.length_c   1.000
_cell.angle_alpha   90.00
_cell.angle_beta   90.00
_cell.angle_gamma   90.00
#
_symmetry.space_group_name_H-M   'P 1'
#
loop_
_entity.id
_entity.type
_entity.pdbx_description
1 polymer ?
#
loop_
_entity_poly.entity_id
_entity_poly.type
_entity_poly.pdbx_seq_one_letter_code
_entity_poly.pdbx_strand_id
1 'polypeptide(L)' 'MEIAIPWREIGGRPAAGSSRRANLCRQRRAVPELSCWSTTVSGFIEPARFGVWSF' A
#
# COMPACT_ATOMS: atom_id res chain seq x y z
N MET A 1 -10.26 1.93 -11.84
CA MET A 1 -8.97 2.61 -12.06
C MET A 1 -7.92 1.52 -12.06
N GLU A 2 -7.04 1.52 -13.05
CA GLU A 2 -5.87 0.63 -13.11
C GLU A 2 -4.61 1.49 -12.97
N ILE A 3 -3.61 0.98 -12.26
CA ILE A 3 -2.31 1.66 -12.11
C ILE A 3 -1.20 0.65 -12.40
N ALA A 4 -0.13 1.12 -13.05
CA ALA A 4 1.10 0.38 -13.22
C ALA A 4 2.26 1.22 -12.68
N ILE A 5 2.94 0.73 -11.65
CA ILE A 5 4.11 1.40 -11.06
C ILE A 5 5.37 0.67 -11.54
N PRO A 6 6.30 1.35 -12.23
CA PRO A 6 7.54 0.72 -12.66
C PRO A 6 8.36 0.27 -11.46
N TRP A 7 8.87 -0.96 -11.48
CA TRP A 7 9.65 -1.55 -10.38
C TRP A 7 10.84 -0.69 -9.94
N ARG A 8 11.51 -0.02 -10.89
CA ARG A 8 12.65 0.87 -10.62
C ARG A 8 12.31 2.02 -9.66
N GLU A 9 11.06 2.48 -9.62
CA GLU A 9 10.63 3.59 -8.74
C GLU A 9 10.40 3.13 -7.30
N ILE A 10 10.34 1.82 -7.05
CA ILE A 10 9.96 1.23 -5.77
C ILE A 10 10.95 0.14 -5.32
N GLY A 11 12.25 0.41 -5.51
CA GLY A 11 13.32 -0.46 -5.01
C GLY A 11 13.59 -1.70 -5.88
N GLY A 12 13.27 -1.64 -7.17
CA GLY A 12 13.55 -2.71 -8.13
C GLY A 12 12.48 -3.80 -8.15
N ARG A 13 12.69 -4.84 -8.97
CA ARG A 13 11.77 -5.97 -9.07
C ARG A 13 11.97 -6.89 -7.85
N PRO A 14 10.91 -7.29 -7.13
CA PRO A 14 11.05 -8.25 -6.03
C PRO A 14 11.57 -9.60 -6.57
N ALA A 15 12.40 -10.27 -5.78
CA ALA A 15 12.80 -11.64 -6.06
C ALA A 15 11.62 -12.59 -5.87
N ALA A 16 11.60 -13.71 -6.58
CA ALA A 16 10.60 -14.75 -6.37
C ALA A 16 10.68 -15.29 -4.92
N GLY A 17 9.53 -15.45 -4.29
CA GLY A 17 9.39 -15.83 -2.88
C GLY A 17 9.64 -14.69 -1.88
N SER A 18 9.98 -13.47 -2.34
CA SER A 18 10.21 -12.34 -1.45
C SER A 18 8.90 -11.65 -1.06
N SER A 19 8.96 -10.85 0.01
CA SER A 19 7.82 -10.07 0.45
C SER A 19 8.13 -8.58 0.52
N ARG A 20 7.09 -7.76 0.36
CA ARG A 20 7.12 -6.31 0.58
C ARG A 20 5.98 -5.88 1.46
N ARG A 21 6.16 -4.76 2.15
CA ARG A 21 5.11 -4.14 2.96
C ARG A 21 4.47 -2.99 2.18
N ALA A 22 3.15 -3.03 2.03
CA ALA A 22 2.39 -2.01 1.31
C ALA A 22 0.97 -1.88 1.85
N ASN A 23 0.30 -0.79 1.46
CA ASN A 23 -1.12 -0.60 1.72
C ASN A 23 -1.79 0.09 0.53
N LEU A 24 -3.10 -0.13 0.38
CA LEU A 24 -3.95 0.57 -0.58
C LEU A 24 -5.02 1.32 0.19
N CYS A 25 -5.08 2.63 -0.06
CA CYS A 25 -5.92 3.55 0.70
C CYS A 25 -6.78 4.38 -0.23
N ARG A 26 -8.00 4.70 0.20
CA ARG A 26 -8.92 5.60 -0.47
C ARG A 26 -9.11 6.85 0.37
N GLN A 27 -8.64 7.98 -0.16
CA GLN A 27 -8.86 9.31 0.44
C GLN A 27 -10.01 10.03 -0.24
N ARG A 28 -11.26 9.70 0.10
CA ARG A 28 -12.40 10.47 -0.41
C ARG A 28 -12.65 11.65 0.54
N ARG A 29 -12.57 12.88 0.03
CA ARG A 29 -12.79 14.10 0.83
C ARG A 29 -14.26 14.55 0.90
N ALA A 30 -15.14 13.97 0.07
CA ALA A 30 -16.56 14.35 0.02
C ALA A 30 -17.36 13.98 1.29
N VAL A 31 -16.85 13.00 2.05
CA VAL A 31 -17.30 12.60 3.39
C VAL A 31 -16.06 12.25 4.21
N PRO A 32 -16.04 12.38 5.54
CA PRO A 32 -14.88 12.07 6.37
C PRO A 32 -14.71 10.55 6.53
N GLU A 33 -14.47 9.86 5.42
CA GLU A 33 -14.30 8.41 5.35
C GLU A 33 -12.91 8.09 4.78
N LEU A 34 -12.14 7.33 5.56
CA LEU A 34 -10.91 6.70 5.11
C LEU A 34 -11.16 5.19 5.04
N SER A 35 -10.90 4.59 3.88
CA SER A 35 -10.93 3.14 3.71
C SER A 35 -9.53 2.67 3.34
N CYS A 36 -9.06 1.60 3.97
CA CYS A 36 -7.75 1.01 3.71
C CYS A 36 -7.88 -0.51 3.62
N TRP A 37 -7.03 -1.14 2.79
CA TRP A 37 -6.99 -2.61 2.67
C TRP A 37 -6.40 -3.24 3.93
N SER A 38 -5.27 -2.71 4.41
CA SER A 38 -4.69 -3.07 5.70
C SER A 38 -4.92 -1.95 6.70
N THR A 39 -5.24 -2.30 7.94
CA THR A 39 -5.75 -1.37 8.95
C THR A 39 -4.76 -0.26 9.30
N THR A 40 -5.22 0.99 9.28
CA THR A 40 -4.48 2.15 9.83
C THR A 40 -5.29 2.81 10.94
N VAL A 41 -4.64 3.52 11.87
CA VAL A 41 -5.30 4.11 13.05
C VAL A 41 -5.25 5.63 13.03
N SER A 42 -4.10 6.22 12.74
CA SER A 42 -3.89 7.67 12.69
C SER A 42 -3.87 8.23 11.27
N GLY A 43 -3.38 7.46 10.30
CA GLY A 43 -3.30 7.90 8.91
C GLY A 43 -2.68 6.87 7.97
N PHE A 44 -2.58 7.20 6.68
CA PHE A 44 -2.13 6.23 5.68
C PHE A 44 -0.62 5.91 5.73
N ILE A 45 0.18 6.74 6.39
CA ILE A 45 1.63 6.52 6.55
C ILE A 45 1.90 5.90 7.92
N GLU A 46 1.58 4.62 8.05
CA GLU A 46 1.87 3.80 9.23
C GLU A 46 2.59 2.51 8.81
N PRO A 47 3.92 2.55 8.53
CA PRO A 47 4.65 1.42 7.97
C PRO A 47 4.56 0.14 8.81
N ALA A 48 4.45 0.30 10.14
CA ALA A 48 4.26 -0.80 11.08
C ALA A 48 2.96 -1.58 10.86
N ARG A 49 1.96 -0.99 10.20
CA ARG A 49 0.65 -1.58 9.92
C ARG A 49 0.43 -1.97 8.47
N PHE A 50 1.41 -1.80 7.59
CA PHE A 50 1.29 -2.22 6.20
C PHE A 50 1.07 -3.73 6.10
N GLY A 51 0.22 -4.15 5.17
CA GLY A 51 0.03 -5.55 4.82
C GLY A 51 1.27 -6.11 4.12
N VAL A 52 1.30 -7.43 3.95
CA VAL A 52 2.39 -8.15 3.29
C VAL A 52 1.94 -8.56 1.89
N TRP A 53 2.72 -8.19 0.88
CA TRP A 53 2.58 -8.67 -0.49
C TRP A 53 3.69 -9.69 -0.76
N SER A 54 3.29 -10.90 -1.16
CA SER A 54 4.21 -11.97 -1.55
C SER A 54 4.34 -12.02 -3.07
N PHE A 55 5.57 -12.15 -3.55
CA PHE A 55 5.93 -12.15 -4.97
C PHE A 55 6.64 -13.44 -5.38
#